data_AF-A0AAV7VK70-F1
#
_entry.id   AF-A0AAV7VK70-F1
#
_cell.length_a   1.000
_cell.length_b   1.000
_cell.length_c   1.000
_cell.angle_alpha   90.00
_cell.angle_beta   90.00
_cell.angle_gamma   90.00
#
_symmetry.space_group_name_H-M   'P 1'
#
loop_
_entity.id
_entity.type
_entity.pdbx_description
1 polymer ?
#
loop_
_entity_poly.entity_id
_entity_poly.type
_entity_poly.pdbx_seq_one_letter_code
_entity_poly.pdbx_strand_id
1 'polypeptide(L)'
;MSLVPPDLYNDKQKPYSTPSMQWLMHILKKESIFIQHALQGGEYRLGRFYLDGYALINGVPTAFEFNICFYHGCPCCFKPHEFNRLQSTTFEHLHRRTLEKSQYVENSSFVLRTLWEHEWLDGLTKDAELRAFSKSRQLPASLEPRNASFGSRTNSIKLYRVTGEGEKINY
;
A
#
# COMPACT_ATOMS: atom_id res chain seq x y z
N MET A 1 -2.29 10.78 -27.78
CA MET A 1 -2.30 11.46 -26.47
C MET A 1 -3.69 11.23 -25.87
N SER A 2 -3.90 10.06 -25.25
CA SER A 2 -5.23 9.70 -24.74
C SER A 2 -5.32 10.08 -23.27
N LEU A 3 -6.19 11.05 -22.98
CA LEU A 3 -6.61 11.40 -21.63
C LEU A 3 -7.46 10.25 -21.10
N VAL A 4 -6.87 9.42 -20.25
CA VAL A 4 -7.60 8.40 -19.49
C VAL A 4 -8.31 9.11 -18.33
N PRO A 5 -9.61 8.92 -18.13
CA PRO A 5 -10.33 9.48 -16.97
C PRO A 5 -9.71 8.95 -15.66
N PRO A 6 -9.63 9.75 -14.59
CA PRO A 6 -9.01 9.33 -13.32
C PRO A 6 -9.70 8.14 -12.63
N ASP A 7 -10.95 7.85 -13.00
CA ASP A 7 -11.87 7.07 -12.17
C ASP A 7 -12.05 5.61 -12.61
N LEU A 8 -11.05 5.02 -13.25
CA LEU A 8 -11.10 3.63 -13.72
C LEU A 8 -10.14 2.69 -13.01
N TYR A 9 -10.01 2.75 -11.68
CA TYR A 9 -9.32 1.69 -10.90
C TYR A 9 -9.95 1.44 -9.52
N ASN A 10 -10.81 0.42 -9.46
CA ASN A 10 -11.18 -0.37 -8.27
C ASN A 10 -11.30 0.39 -6.93
N ASP A 11 -12.36 1.18 -6.82
CA ASP A 11 -12.69 2.12 -5.72
C ASP A 11 -13.05 1.46 -4.37
N LYS A 12 -12.74 0.17 -4.17
CA LYS A 12 -13.23 -0.61 -3.02
C LYS A 12 -12.19 -0.96 -1.97
N GLN A 13 -10.89 -0.84 -2.27
CA GLN A 13 -9.83 -1.16 -1.30
C GLN A 13 -8.73 -0.10 -1.35
N LYS A 14 -8.46 0.50 -0.20
CA LYS A 14 -7.33 1.42 -0.01
C LYS A 14 -6.02 0.67 -0.32
N PRO A 15 -5.07 1.29 -1.06
CA PRO A 15 -3.81 0.66 -1.39
C PRO A 15 -2.97 0.41 -0.13
N TYR A 16 -2.32 -0.76 -0.08
CA TYR A 16 -1.34 -1.13 0.95
C TYR A 16 0.06 -1.28 0.34
N SER A 17 1.11 -1.15 1.14
CA SER A 17 2.49 -1.37 0.68
C SER A 17 2.89 -2.84 0.85
N THR A 18 3.66 -3.37 -0.11
CA THR A 18 4.24 -4.73 -0.01
C THR A 18 5.05 -4.92 1.27
N PRO A 19 5.93 -3.99 1.70
CA PRO A 19 6.66 -4.11 2.96
C PRO A 19 5.75 -4.21 4.19
N SER A 20 4.70 -3.39 4.26
CA SER A 20 3.73 -3.44 5.37
C SER A 20 3.06 -4.81 5.46
N MET A 21 2.57 -5.34 4.34
CA MET A 21 1.92 -6.64 4.31
C MET A 21 2.87 -7.79 4.65
N GLN A 22 4.12 -7.74 4.16
CA GLN A 22 5.14 -8.73 4.51
C GLN A 22 5.45 -8.72 6.01
N TRP A 23 5.53 -7.54 6.62
CA TRP A 23 5.73 -7.39 8.06
C TRP A 23 4.55 -7.97 8.86
N LEU A 24 3.32 -7.65 8.51
CA LEU A 24 2.13 -8.22 9.17
C LEU A 24 2.08 -9.74 9.04
N MET A 25 2.36 -10.28 7.84
CA MET A 25 2.44 -11.72 7.63
C MET A 25 3.56 -12.39 8.45
N HIS A 26 4.68 -11.69 8.63
CA HIS A 26 5.79 -12.17 9.47
C HIS A 26 5.35 -12.31 10.93
N ILE A 27 4.68 -11.28 11.48
CA ILE A 27 4.14 -11.32 12.84
C ILE A 27 3.10 -12.43 12.99
N LEU A 28 2.13 -12.49 12.07
CA LEU A 28 1.09 -13.53 12.04
C LEU A 28 1.70 -14.93 12.14
N LYS A 29 2.74 -15.21 11.35
CA LYS A 29 3.44 -16.51 11.38
C LYS A 29 4.26 -16.70 12.66
N LYS A 30 5.06 -15.71 13.05
CA LYS A 30 6.01 -15.80 14.16
C LYS A 30 5.29 -15.99 15.49
N GLU A 31 4.19 -15.27 15.68
CA GLU A 31 3.44 -15.26 16.93
C GLU A 31 2.21 -16.18 16.89
N SER A 32 1.93 -16.81 15.75
CA SER A 32 0.76 -17.67 15.53
C SER A 32 -0.56 -17.00 15.94
N ILE A 33 -0.70 -15.71 15.64
CA ILE A 33 -1.91 -14.91 15.90
C ILE A 33 -2.67 -14.64 14.62
N PHE A 34 -3.97 -14.37 14.70
CA PHE A 34 -4.74 -13.85 13.57
C PHE A 34 -4.66 -12.32 13.55
N ILE A 35 -4.35 -11.74 12.37
CA ILE A 35 -4.34 -10.29 12.16
C ILE A 35 -5.33 -9.97 11.03
N GLN A 36 -6.35 -9.17 11.33
CA GLN A 36 -7.20 -8.53 10.33
C GLN A 36 -6.39 -7.43 9.62
N HIS A 37 -6.36 -7.44 8.29
CA HIS A 37 -5.64 -6.47 7.46
C HIS A 37 -6.27 -6.34 6.07
N ALA A 38 -5.74 -5.48 5.20
CA ALA A 38 -6.32 -5.20 3.87
C ALA A 38 -6.70 -6.46 3.06
N LEU A 39 -5.80 -7.46 3.02
CA LEU A 39 -6.04 -8.73 2.32
C LEU A 39 -6.85 -9.80 3.11
N GLN A 40 -7.17 -9.55 4.38
CA GLN A 40 -7.80 -10.52 5.27
C GLN A 40 -8.81 -9.82 6.18
N GLY A 41 -10.07 -9.76 5.74
CA GLY A 41 -11.15 -9.08 6.47
C GLY A 41 -11.19 -7.56 6.30
N GLY A 42 -10.32 -6.98 5.47
CA GLY A 42 -10.21 -5.53 5.27
C GLY A 42 -9.54 -4.81 6.44
N GLU A 43 -9.16 -3.55 6.25
CA GLU A 43 -8.57 -2.74 7.32
C GLU A 43 -9.61 -2.43 8.42
N TYR A 44 -9.16 -2.49 9.69
CA TYR A 44 -10.01 -2.15 10.83
C TYR A 44 -10.17 -0.64 10.94
N ARG A 45 -11.42 -0.16 11.01
CA ARG A 45 -11.73 1.26 11.15
C ARG A 45 -11.79 1.67 12.63
N LEU A 46 -10.85 2.51 13.07
CA LEU A 46 -10.83 3.13 14.38
C LEU A 46 -11.13 4.63 14.26
N GLY A 47 -12.40 4.99 14.50
CA GLY A 47 -12.88 6.36 14.33
C GLY A 47 -12.72 6.86 12.89
N ARG A 48 -11.85 7.86 12.70
CA ARG A 48 -11.53 8.42 11.37
C ARG A 48 -10.35 7.73 10.68
N PHE A 49 -9.65 6.84 11.37
CA PHE A 49 -8.46 6.17 10.84
C PHE A 49 -8.76 4.72 10.49
N TYR A 50 -7.95 4.18 9.58
CA TYR A 50 -7.86 2.75 9.32
C TYR A 50 -6.50 2.26 9.79
N LEU A 51 -6.52 1.13 10.50
CA LEU A 51 -5.33 0.44 10.99
C LEU A 51 -4.80 -0.49 9.90
N ASP A 52 -3.47 -0.56 9.72
CA ASP A 52 -2.86 -1.48 8.77
C ASP A 52 -3.11 -2.95 9.18
N GLY A 53 -3.05 -3.22 10.49
CA GLY A 53 -3.42 -4.49 11.08
C GLY A 53 -4.13 -4.36 12.43
N TYR A 54 -5.04 -5.29 12.72
CA TYR A 54 -5.74 -5.40 13.99
C TYR A 54 -5.79 -6.85 14.47
N ALA A 55 -5.53 -7.06 15.76
CA ALA A 55 -5.71 -8.37 16.39
C ALA A 55 -6.26 -8.21 17.81
N LEU A 56 -6.99 -9.24 18.27
CA LEU A 56 -7.34 -9.40 19.67
C LEU A 56 -6.41 -10.45 20.28
N ILE A 57 -5.40 -10.01 21.04
CA ILE A 57 -4.37 -10.88 21.61
C ILE A 57 -4.69 -11.05 23.09
N ASN A 58 -5.07 -12.25 23.52
CA ASN A 58 -5.46 -12.53 24.92
C ASN A 58 -6.57 -11.58 25.44
N GLY A 59 -7.51 -11.20 24.57
CA GLY A 59 -8.58 -10.24 24.91
C GLY A 59 -8.17 -8.77 24.87
N VAL A 60 -6.92 -8.46 24.51
CA VAL A 60 -6.41 -7.09 24.41
C VAL A 60 -6.40 -6.63 22.95
N PRO A 61 -7.09 -5.54 22.59
CA PRO A 61 -7.06 -5.01 21.23
C PRO A 61 -5.67 -4.46 20.93
N THR A 62 -5.06 -4.97 19.86
CA THR A 62 -3.71 -4.61 19.43
C THR A 62 -3.76 -4.08 17.99
N ALA A 63 -3.23 -2.87 17.81
CA ALA A 63 -3.09 -2.22 16.51
C ALA A 63 -1.66 -2.41 15.99
N PHE A 64 -1.55 -2.67 14.69
CA PHE A 64 -0.29 -2.74 13.97
C PHE A 64 -0.25 -1.63 12.92
N GLU A 65 0.81 -0.82 12.94
CA GLU A 65 0.99 0.32 12.04
C GLU A 65 2.39 0.29 11.42
N PHE A 66 2.45 0.30 10.08
CA PHE A 66 3.70 0.30 9.34
C PHE A 66 4.00 1.68 8.78
N ASN A 67 5.00 2.34 9.33
CA ASN A 67 5.34 3.71 8.96
C ASN A 67 6.31 3.72 7.77
N ILE A 68 5.77 3.87 6.57
CA ILE A 68 6.56 4.15 5.36
C ILE A 68 7.28 5.49 5.56
N CYS A 69 8.62 5.48 5.53
CA CYS A 69 9.42 6.59 6.03
C CYS A 69 9.11 7.91 5.31
N PHE A 70 8.91 7.82 4.00
CA PHE A 70 8.63 8.97 3.14
C PHE A 70 7.26 9.61 3.43
N TYR A 71 6.22 8.81 3.65
CA TYR A 71 4.85 9.32 3.86
C TYR A 71 4.56 9.70 5.31
N HIS A 72 5.30 9.11 6.26
CA HIS A 72 5.09 9.31 7.70
C HIS A 72 6.10 10.23 8.36
N GLY A 73 7.08 10.76 7.62
CA GLY A 73 8.07 11.70 8.16
C GLY A 73 9.02 11.04 9.15
N CYS A 74 9.76 10.03 8.71
CA CYS A 74 10.74 9.38 9.58
C CYS A 74 11.85 10.36 9.99
N PRO A 75 12.05 10.64 11.29
CA PRO A 75 13.10 11.55 11.76
C PRO A 75 14.52 10.98 11.57
N CYS A 76 14.66 9.66 11.42
CA CYS A 76 15.94 9.03 11.12
C CYS A 76 16.33 9.17 9.63
N CYS A 77 15.35 9.20 8.73
CA CYS A 77 15.60 9.18 7.27
C CYS A 77 15.57 10.56 6.63
N PHE A 78 14.87 11.53 7.23
CA PHE A 78 14.63 12.85 6.65
C PHE A 78 14.81 13.95 7.68
N LYS A 79 15.29 15.12 7.25
CA LYS A 79 15.38 16.27 8.15
C LYS A 79 14.00 16.92 8.34
N PRO A 80 13.67 17.45 9.52
CA PRO A 80 12.35 18.01 9.81
C PRO A 80 11.88 19.08 8.81
N HIS A 81 12.78 19.99 8.42
CA HIS A 81 12.50 21.12 7.52
C HIS A 81 12.58 20.77 6.03
N GLU A 82 12.98 19.55 5.66
CA GLU A 82 12.95 19.11 4.27
C GLU A 82 11.49 19.00 3.79
N PHE A 83 11.27 19.46 2.56
CA PHE A 83 9.93 19.50 1.97
C PHE A 83 9.65 18.24 1.15
N ASN A 84 8.65 17.48 1.54
CA ASN A 84 8.10 16.40 0.76
C ASN A 84 7.20 16.97 -0.35
N ARG A 85 7.74 17.03 -1.58
CA ARG A 85 7.03 17.58 -2.75
C ARG A 85 5.76 16.81 -3.10
N LEU A 86 5.72 15.49 -2.88
CA LEU A 86 4.55 14.67 -3.20
C LEU A 86 3.40 14.93 -2.23
N GLN A 87 3.72 15.14 -0.95
CA GLN A 87 2.73 15.45 0.10
C GLN A 87 2.48 16.95 0.27
N SER A 88 3.20 17.79 -0.48
CA SER A 88 3.14 19.26 -0.40
C SER A 88 3.29 19.78 1.03
N THR A 89 4.19 19.19 1.83
CA THR A 89 4.40 19.57 3.23
C THR A 89 5.79 19.18 3.72
N THR A 90 6.18 19.61 4.92
CA THR A 90 7.48 19.23 5.53
C THR A 90 7.42 17.85 6.16
N PHE A 91 8.57 17.17 6.27
CA PHE A 91 8.63 15.89 6.97
C PHE A 91 8.31 16.01 8.46
N GLU A 92 8.59 17.15 9.10
CA GLU A 92 8.13 17.45 10.46
C GLU A 92 6.60 17.38 10.57
N HIS A 93 5.88 17.98 9.62
CA HIS A 93 4.43 17.98 9.62
C HIS A 93 3.85 16.58 9.38
N LEU A 94 4.48 15.79 8.51
CA LEU A 94 4.14 14.36 8.33
C LEU A 94 4.38 13.58 9.62
N HIS A 95 5.53 13.79 10.27
CA HIS A 95 5.88 13.12 11.52
C HIS A 95 4.86 13.43 12.62
N ARG A 96 4.50 14.70 12.77
CA ARG A 96 3.48 15.14 13.73
C ARG A 96 2.14 14.46 13.48
N ARG A 97 1.68 14.36 12.22
CA ARG A 97 0.45 13.62 11.88
C ARG A 97 0.53 12.15 12.24
N THR A 98 1.69 11.52 12.04
CA THR A 98 1.94 10.13 12.44
C THR A 98 1.81 9.97 13.96
N LEU A 99 2.43 10.87 14.74
CA LEU A 99 2.32 10.87 16.21
C LEU A 99 0.89 11.14 16.70
N GLU A 100 0.16 12.06 16.08
CA GLU A 100 -1.25 12.33 16.39
C GLU A 100 -2.13 11.09 16.17
N LYS A 101 -1.86 10.33 15.10
CA LYS A 101 -2.54 9.04 14.86
C LYS A 101 -2.16 8.03 15.94
N SER A 102 -0.87 7.85 16.24
CA SER A 102 -0.40 6.93 17.29
C SER A 102 -1.05 7.21 18.64
N GLN A 103 -1.03 8.46 19.08
CA GLN A 103 -1.66 8.89 20.33
C GLN A 103 -3.16 8.63 20.33
N TYR A 104 -3.86 8.87 19.21
CA TYR A 104 -5.28 8.55 19.10
C TYR A 104 -5.57 7.06 19.27
N VAL A 105 -4.73 6.19 18.70
CA VAL A 105 -4.85 4.73 18.84
C VAL A 105 -4.64 4.30 20.30
N GLU A 106 -3.56 4.77 20.92
CA GLU A 106 -3.24 4.45 22.31
C GLU A 106 -4.33 4.94 23.28
N ASN A 107 -4.83 6.16 23.08
CA ASN A 107 -5.94 6.72 23.87
C ASN A 107 -7.28 5.99 23.66
N SER A 108 -7.39 5.17 22.62
CA SER A 108 -8.57 4.32 22.37
C SER A 108 -8.47 2.95 23.04
N SER A 109 -7.55 2.79 24.00
CA SER A 109 -7.29 1.55 24.74
C SER A 109 -6.70 0.40 23.90
N PHE A 110 -6.02 0.73 22.79
CA PHE A 110 -5.28 -0.25 21.99
C PHE A 110 -3.82 -0.29 22.42
N VAL A 111 -3.24 -1.50 22.43
CA VAL A 111 -1.78 -1.64 22.40
C VAL A 111 -1.32 -1.35 20.97
N LEU A 112 -0.48 -0.33 20.80
CA LEU A 112 0.05 0.04 19.50
C LEU A 112 1.43 -0.61 19.27
N ARG A 113 1.56 -1.35 18.16
CA ARG A 113 2.83 -1.89 17.68
C ARG A 113 3.17 -1.25 16.34
N THR A 114 4.28 -0.52 16.30
CA THR A 114 4.72 0.15 15.07
C THR A 114 6.04 -0.41 14.57
N LEU A 115 6.26 -0.36 13.25
CA LEU A 115 7.58 -0.55 12.65
C LEU A 115 7.79 0.46 11.53
N TRP A 116 8.96 1.09 11.48
CA TRP A 116 9.34 1.94 10.36
C TRP A 116 9.91 1.12 9.20
N GLU A 117 9.68 1.61 7.98
CA GLU A 117 10.18 0.98 6.76
C GLU A 117 11.71 0.76 6.78
N HIS A 118 12.49 1.74 7.24
CA HIS A 118 13.94 1.58 7.29
C HIS A 118 14.39 0.48 8.27
N GLU A 119 13.67 0.29 9.38
CA GLU A 119 13.93 -0.79 10.34
C GLU A 119 13.62 -2.16 9.72
N TRP A 120 12.50 -2.25 8.98
CA TRP A 120 12.16 -3.47 8.24
C TRP A 120 13.21 -3.82 7.19
N LEU A 121 13.63 -2.84 6.40
CA LEU A 121 14.64 -3.02 5.37
C LEU A 121 15.99 -3.43 5.98
N ASP A 122 16.42 -2.78 7.06
CA ASP A 122 17.62 -3.13 7.80
C ASP A 122 17.56 -4.58 8.34
N GLY A 123 16.42 -4.98 8.92
CA GLY A 123 16.17 -6.36 9.34
C GLY A 123 16.34 -7.37 8.20
N LEU A 124 15.80 -7.09 7.01
CA LEU A 124 15.96 -7.95 5.82
C LEU A 124 17.43 -8.06 5.35
N THR A 125 18.27 -7.07 5.64
CA THR A 125 19.70 -7.17 5.32
C THR A 125 20.43 -8.10 6.29
N LYS A 126 20.11 -7.99 7.59
CA LYS A 126 20.81 -8.66 8.69
C LYS A 126 20.36 -10.11 8.91
N ASP A 127 19.08 -10.39 8.68
CA ASP A 127 18.49 -11.70 8.95
C ASP A 127 18.18 -12.46 7.64
N ALA A 128 18.90 -13.55 7.42
CA ALA A 128 18.74 -14.39 6.23
C ALA A 128 17.40 -15.13 6.21
N GLU A 129 16.88 -15.53 7.38
CA GLU A 129 15.59 -16.21 7.50
C GLU A 129 14.44 -15.24 7.21
N LEU A 130 14.52 -14.02 7.76
CA LEU A 130 13.54 -12.96 7.49
C LEU A 130 13.51 -12.60 5.99
N ARG A 131 14.69 -12.50 5.37
CA ARG A 131 14.82 -12.27 3.93
C ARG A 131 14.24 -13.41 3.10
N ALA A 132 14.50 -14.66 3.48
CA ALA A 132 13.92 -15.82 2.80
C ALA A 132 12.38 -15.84 2.95
N PHE A 133 11.87 -15.52 4.14
CA PHE A 133 10.44 -15.41 4.40
C PHE A 133 9.77 -14.36 3.50
N SER A 134 10.33 -13.15 3.41
CA SER A 134 9.81 -12.06 2.56
C SER A 134 9.74 -12.46 1.08
N LYS A 135 10.75 -13.17 0.56
CA LYS A 135 10.77 -13.65 -0.83
C LYS A 135 9.78 -14.78 -1.12
N SER A 136 9.50 -15.64 -0.12
CA SER A 136 8.68 -16.84 -0.30
C SER A 136 7.19 -16.56 -0.49
N ARG A 137 6.71 -15.37 -0.09
CA ARG A 137 5.28 -15.02 -0.18
C ARG A 137 5.00 -14.11 -1.37
N GLN A 138 4.37 -14.69 -2.39
CA GLN A 138 3.70 -13.92 -3.43
C GLN A 138 2.43 -13.33 -2.82
N LEU A 139 2.44 -12.02 -2.53
CA LEU A 139 1.19 -11.29 -2.31
C LEU A 139 0.38 -11.34 -3.61
N PRO A 140 -0.97 -11.42 -3.54
CA PRO A 140 -1.77 -11.26 -4.75
C PRO A 140 -1.35 -9.95 -5.40
N ALA A 141 -0.89 -10.03 -6.66
CA ALA A 141 -0.52 -8.84 -7.39
C ALA A 141 -1.71 -7.88 -7.36
N SER A 142 -1.44 -6.59 -7.08
CA SER A 142 -2.40 -5.55 -7.48
C SER A 142 -2.74 -5.82 -8.94
N LEU A 143 -4.02 -5.74 -9.32
CA LEU A 143 -4.41 -5.88 -10.72
C LEU A 143 -3.72 -4.76 -11.50
N GLU A 144 -2.57 -5.07 -12.08
CA GLU A 144 -1.87 -4.19 -13.00
C GLU A 144 -2.74 -4.09 -14.26
N PRO A 145 -3.39 -2.94 -14.55
CA PRO A 145 -4.13 -2.77 -15.80
C PRO A 145 -3.33 -3.14 -17.05
N ARG A 146 -2.01 -2.94 -16.98
CA ARG A 146 -1.09 -3.23 -18.07
C ARG A 146 -0.99 -4.73 -18.41
N ASN A 147 -1.32 -5.62 -17.46
CA ASN A 147 -1.33 -7.07 -17.68
C ASN A 147 -2.69 -7.62 -18.11
N ALA A 148 -3.76 -6.83 -18.10
CA ALA A 148 -5.08 -7.24 -18.59
C ALA A 148 -5.20 -7.26 -20.12
N SER A 149 -4.17 -6.81 -20.85
CA SER A 149 -4.19 -6.71 -22.32
C SER A 149 -3.16 -7.57 -23.04
N PHE A 150 -2.48 -8.50 -22.36
CA PHE A 150 -1.57 -9.44 -23.00
C PHE A 150 -2.14 -10.85 -22.95
N GLY A 151 -3.16 -11.09 -23.77
CA GLY A 151 -3.86 -12.37 -23.85
C GLY A 151 -4.69 -12.52 -25.13
N SER A 152 -3.98 -12.74 -26.25
CA SER A 152 -4.49 -13.21 -27.54
C SER A 152 -5.24 -12.20 -28.45
N ARG A 153 -5.19 -12.54 -29.75
CA ARG A 153 -5.39 -11.69 -30.91
C ARG A 153 -6.84 -11.22 -31.04
N THR A 154 -7.13 -9.94 -30.78
CA THR A 154 -8.16 -9.21 -31.53
C THR A 154 -7.82 -7.72 -31.48
N ASN A 155 -7.50 -7.18 -32.65
CA ASN A 155 -7.18 -5.78 -32.85
C ASN A 155 -8.51 -5.01 -32.93
N SER A 156 -8.93 -4.32 -31.87
CA SER A 156 -10.13 -3.46 -31.90
C SER A 156 -9.76 -2.06 -32.44
N ILE A 157 -9.22 -1.98 -33.65
CA ILE A 157 -8.97 -0.70 -34.33
C ILE A 157 -9.47 -0.81 -35.77
N LYS A 158 -10.52 -0.05 -36.08
CA LYS A 158 -11.01 0.17 -37.45
C LYS A 158 -10.07 1.21 -38.09
N LEU A 159 -9.27 0.80 -39.08
CA LEU A 159 -8.41 1.71 -39.83
C LEU A 159 -9.28 2.74 -40.57
N TYR A 160 -9.08 4.01 -40.25
CA TYR A 160 -9.55 5.14 -41.05
C TYR A 160 -8.74 5.17 -42.35
N ARG A 161 -9.39 4.98 -43.51
CA ARG A 161 -8.79 5.10 -44.84
C ARG A 161 -9.32 6.37 -45.49
N VAL A 162 -8.42 7.30 -45.83
CA VAL A 162 -8.74 8.43 -46.70
C VAL A 162 -8.65 7.93 -48.15
N THR A 163 -9.73 8.12 -48.92
CA THR A 163 -9.78 7.76 -50.34
C THR A 163 -9.04 8.79 -51.19
N GLY A 164 -8.30 8.32 -52.20
CA GLY A 164 -7.83 9.18 -53.30
C GLY A 164 -8.96 9.46 -54.32
N GLU A 165 -8.76 10.42 -55.22
CA GLU A 165 -9.75 10.80 -56.24
C GLU A 165 -10.20 9.58 -57.07
N GLY A 166 -11.50 9.27 -56.99
CA GLY A 166 -12.15 8.25 -57.81
C GLY A 166 -12.59 6.97 -57.09
N GLU A 167 -12.20 6.72 -55.84
CA GLU A 167 -12.67 5.54 -55.10
C GLU A 167 -13.95 5.84 -54.29
N LYS A 168 -14.98 5.01 -54.44
CA LYS A 168 -16.18 4.99 -53.58
C LYS A 168 -16.14 3.76 -52.68
N ILE A 169 -16.33 3.98 -51.39
CA ILE A 169 -16.53 2.91 -50.41
C ILE A 169 -18.04 2.67 -50.28
N ASN A 170 -18.50 1.48 -50.67
CA ASN A 170 -19.86 1.03 -50.37
C ASN A 170 -19.87 0.39 -48.97
N TYR A 171 -20.87 0.75 -48.17
CA TYR A 171 -21.16 0.14 -46.87
C TYR A 171 -21.98 -1.13 -47.04
#